data_AF-A0A421CA13-F1
#
_entry.id   AF-A0A421CA13-F1
#
_cell.length_a   1.000
_cell.length_b   1.000
_cell.length_c   1.000
_cell.angle_alpha   90.00
_cell.angle_beta   90.00
_cell.angle_gamma   90.00
#
_symmetry.space_group_name_H-M   'P 1'
#
loop_
_entity.id
_entity.type
_entity.pdbx_description
1 polymer ?
#
loop_
_entity_poly.entity_id
_entity_poly.type
_entity_poly.pdbx_seq_one_letter_code
_entity_poly.pdbx_strand_id
1 'polypeptide(L)'
;MKIYDNPNAVDIPAGVSKRGGSGIASFENTQWVTIKDNKNLKLYFRSYDCSSLFLVDLNKIDFSNGNDHESIIVDREFSVIDAF
;
A
#
# COMPACT_ATOMS: atom_id res chain seq x y z
N MET A 1 8.03 15.54 4.86
CA MET A 1 7.31 15.25 3.60
C MET A 1 5.88 15.73 3.76
N LYS A 2 5.38 16.58 2.87
CA LYS A 2 3.97 17.00 2.87
C LYS A 2 3.27 16.25 1.74
N ILE A 3 2.27 15.46 2.07
CA ILE A 3 1.39 14.81 1.09
C ILE A 3 0.23 15.77 0.87
N TYR A 4 0.10 16.32 -0.33
CA TYR A 4 -0.92 17.34 -0.63
C TYR A 4 -2.31 16.74 -0.84
N ASP A 5 -2.37 15.48 -1.26
CA ASP A 5 -3.61 14.71 -1.36
C ASP A 5 -3.67 13.75 -0.18
N ASN A 6 -4.66 13.90 0.71
CA ASN A 6 -4.85 12.96 1.80
C ASN A 6 -5.47 11.66 1.23
N PRO A 7 -4.72 10.55 1.08
CA PRO A 7 -5.27 9.32 0.51
C PRO A 7 -6.42 8.77 1.35
N ASN A 8 -6.50 9.12 2.63
CA ASN A 8 -7.58 8.71 3.51
C ASN A 8 -8.92 9.40 3.18
N ALA A 9 -8.92 10.53 2.45
CA ALA A 9 -10.15 11.22 2.05
C ALA A 9 -10.92 10.50 0.94
N VAL A 10 -10.24 9.63 0.18
CA VAL A 10 -10.82 8.80 -0.89
C VAL A 10 -10.83 7.32 -0.53
N ASP A 11 -10.57 7.00 0.75
CA ASP A 11 -10.59 5.63 1.24
C ASP A 11 -12.02 5.08 1.18
N ILE A 12 -12.19 3.85 0.71
CA ILE A 12 -13.49 3.17 0.65
C ILE A 12 -13.54 2.14 1.80
N PRO A 13 -14.25 2.44 2.91
CA PRO A 13 -14.49 1.46 3.98
C PRO A 13 -15.22 0.21 3.48
N ALA A 14 -15.01 -0.92 4.14
CA ALA A 14 -15.78 -2.13 3.86
C ALA A 14 -17.29 -1.91 4.07
N GLY A 15 -18.09 -2.42 3.13
CA GLY A 15 -19.55 -2.40 3.21
C GLY A 15 -20.23 -1.11 2.73
N VAL A 16 -19.49 -0.06 2.35
CA VAL A 16 -20.10 1.23 1.95
C VAL A 16 -20.30 1.37 0.44
N SER A 17 -19.45 0.74 -0.37
CA SER A 17 -19.54 0.79 -1.83
C SER A 17 -20.06 -0.54 -2.37
N LYS A 18 -21.36 -0.60 -2.68
CA LYS A 18 -21.99 -1.79 -3.26
C LYS A 18 -21.83 -1.77 -4.78
N ARG A 19 -21.33 -2.86 -5.35
CA ARG A 19 -21.29 -3.05 -6.81
C ARG A 19 -22.71 -3.19 -7.36
N GLY A 20 -23.04 -2.40 -8.37
CA GLY A 20 -24.31 -2.49 -9.08
C GLY A 20 -24.42 -3.78 -9.91
N GLY A 21 -25.63 -4.33 -10.05
CA GLY A 21 -25.92 -5.50 -10.87
C GLY A 21 -27.02 -6.40 -10.29
N SER A 22 -27.46 -7.39 -11.07
CA SER A 22 -28.48 -8.39 -10.69
C SER A 22 -27.91 -9.63 -9.96
N GLY A 23 -26.61 -9.64 -9.67
CA GLY A 23 -25.91 -10.76 -9.02
C GLY A 23 -25.84 -10.64 -7.49
N ILE A 24 -25.03 -11.53 -6.89
CA ILE A 24 -24.72 -11.51 -5.45
C ILE A 24 -24.15 -10.14 -5.08
N ALA A 25 -24.60 -9.58 -3.96
CA ALA A 25 -24.06 -8.33 -3.45
C ALA A 25 -22.55 -8.47 -3.22
N SER A 26 -21.77 -7.69 -3.96
CA SER A 26 -20.33 -7.52 -3.75
C SER A 26 -20.07 -6.08 -3.34
N PHE A 27 -19.09 -5.90 -2.46
CA PHE A 27 -18.68 -4.60 -1.97
C PHE A 27 -17.25 -4.34 -2.38
N GLU A 28 -16.97 -3.11 -2.80
CA GLU A 28 -15.62 -2.62 -3.05
C GLU A 28 -15.10 -1.97 -1.76
N ASN A 29 -13.83 -2.16 -1.47
CA ASN A 29 -13.10 -1.45 -0.42
C ASN A 29 -11.65 -1.23 -0.84
N THR A 30 -11.00 -0.23 -0.27
CA THR A 30 -9.56 -0.02 -0.49
C THR A 30 -8.78 -1.19 0.07
N GLN A 31 -7.97 -1.85 -0.77
CA GLN A 31 -7.15 -2.99 -0.37
C GLN A 31 -5.78 -2.58 0.17
N TRP A 32 -5.21 -1.50 -0.36
CA TRP A 32 -3.95 -0.93 0.10
C TRP A 32 -3.82 0.53 -0.34
N VAL A 33 -2.94 1.26 0.34
CA VAL A 33 -2.53 2.62 -0.02
C VAL A 33 -1.03 2.62 -0.26
N THR A 34 -0.59 3.26 -1.34
CA THR A 34 0.84 3.50 -1.60
C THR A 34 1.11 5.00 -1.72
N ILE A 35 2.23 5.45 -1.17
CA ILE A 35 2.71 6.82 -1.26
C ILE A 35 4.14 6.77 -1.78
N LYS A 36 4.40 7.49 -2.88
CA LYS A 36 5.72 7.52 -3.53
C LYS A 36 6.38 8.87 -3.28
N ASP A 37 7.55 8.85 -2.65
CA ASP A 37 8.46 9.99 -2.59
C ASP A 37 9.59 9.77 -3.61
N ASN A 38 9.35 10.26 -4.83
CA ASN A 38 10.29 10.08 -5.93
C ASN A 38 11.60 10.86 -5.72
N LYS A 39 11.60 11.92 -4.89
CA LYS A 39 12.80 12.73 -4.65
C LYS A 39 13.76 12.02 -3.72
N ASN A 40 13.24 11.41 -2.66
CA ASN A 40 14.05 10.71 -1.66
C ASN A 40 14.11 9.19 -1.90
N LEU A 41 13.49 8.71 -2.99
CA LEU A 41 13.44 7.29 -3.37
C LEU A 41 12.87 6.41 -2.26
N LYS A 42 11.69 6.80 -1.75
CA LYS A 42 10.97 6.09 -0.70
C LYS A 42 9.58 5.67 -1.17
N LEU A 43 9.22 4.42 -0.92
CA LEU A 43 7.88 3.89 -1.15
C LEU A 43 7.27 3.55 0.20
N TYR A 44 6.18 4.21 0.56
CA TYR A 44 5.41 3.88 1.75
C TYR A 44 4.16 3.11 1.36
N PHE A 45 3.75 2.15 2.19
CA PHE A 45 2.52 1.41 1.97
C PHE A 45 1.84 1.00 3.28
N ARG A 46 0.53 0.81 3.22
CA ARG A 46 -0.27 0.11 4.23
C ARG A 46 -1.29 -0.78 3.53
N SER A 47 -1.66 -1.88 4.16
CA SER A 47 -2.70 -2.78 3.66
C SER A 47 -4.03 -2.54 4.38
N TYR A 48 -5.10 -3.15 3.88
CA TYR A 48 -6.39 -3.14 4.53
C TYR A 48 -6.34 -3.77 5.93
N ASP A 49 -5.68 -4.93 6.05
CA ASP A 49 -5.56 -5.68 7.31
C ASP A 49 -4.50 -5.13 8.28
N CYS A 50 -3.66 -4.18 7.85
CA CYS A 50 -2.62 -3.60 8.69
C CYS A 50 -2.55 -2.08 8.53
N SER A 51 -3.00 -1.35 9.56
CA SER A 51 -3.02 0.12 9.57
C SER A 51 -1.63 0.76 9.71
N SER A 52 -0.61 -0.02 10.06
CA SER A 52 0.76 0.46 10.17
C SER A 52 1.29 0.89 8.80
N LEU A 53 1.99 2.03 8.76
CA LEU A 53 2.65 2.50 7.55
C LEU A 53 4.06 1.92 7.48
N PHE A 54 4.31 1.10 6.47
CA PHE A 54 5.62 0.52 6.18
C PHE A 54 6.37 1.37 5.15
N LEU A 55 7.69 1.31 5.21
CA LEU A 55 8.60 2.02 4.30
C LEU A 55 9.51 1.01 3.61
N VAL A 56 9.60 1.12 2.29
CA VAL A 56 10.66 0.56 1.46
C VAL A 56 11.60 1.71 1.08
N ASP A 57 12.83 1.63 1.56
CA ASP A 57 13.90 2.55 1.17
C ASP A 57 14.58 2.04 -0.10
N LEU A 58 14.26 2.64 -1.24
CA LEU A 58 14.78 2.21 -2.53
C LEU A 58 16.28 2.52 -2.67
N ASN A 59 16.84 3.41 -1.84
CA ASN A 59 18.30 3.65 -1.84
C ASN A 59 19.09 2.46 -1.30
N LYS A 60 18.45 1.55 -0.56
CA LYS A 60 19.07 0.33 -0.02
C LYS A 60 18.98 -0.87 -0.97
N ILE A 61 18.35 -0.70 -2.13
CA ILE A 61 18.11 -1.79 -3.09
C ILE A 61 19.10 -1.65 -4.25
N ASP A 62 19.74 -2.76 -4.61
CA ASP A 62 20.58 -2.84 -5.80
C ASP A 62 19.72 -3.17 -7.04
N PHE A 63 19.60 -2.21 -7.95
CA PHE A 63 18.85 -2.37 -9.21
C PHE A 63 19.75 -2.69 -10.41
N SER A 64 21.04 -2.99 -10.21
CA SER A 64 21.99 -3.25 -11.30
C SER A 64 21.69 -4.54 -12.06
N ASN A 65 21.12 -5.54 -11.40
CA ASN A 65 20.75 -6.83 -11.98
C ASN A 65 19.22 -6.92 -12.17
N GLY A 66 18.73 -6.51 -13.34
CA GLY A 66 17.30 -6.35 -13.63
C GLY A 66 16.43 -7.62 -13.68
N ASN A 67 16.94 -8.79 -13.25
CA ASN A 67 16.22 -10.06 -13.33
C ASN A 67 15.74 -10.59 -11.96
N ASP A 68 16.36 -10.16 -10.86
CA ASP A 68 15.98 -10.59 -9.52
C ASP A 68 15.05 -9.54 -8.90
N HIS A 69 13.90 -9.99 -8.37
CA HIS A 69 12.94 -9.12 -7.71
C HIS A 69 12.45 -9.73 -6.40
N GLU A 70 12.52 -8.92 -5.36
CA GLU A 70 11.89 -9.22 -4.08
C GLU A 70 10.41 -8.84 -4.13
N SER A 71 9.54 -9.70 -3.61
CA SER A 71 8.10 -9.48 -3.60
C SER A 71 7.58 -9.22 -2.19
N ILE A 72 6.64 -8.27 -2.07
CA ILE A 72 5.96 -7.95 -0.83
C ILE A 72 4.50 -8.38 -0.96
N ILE A 73 4.13 -9.41 -0.20
CA ILE A 73 2.72 -9.85 -0.11
C ILE A 73 1.98 -8.87 0.80
N VAL A 74 1.04 -8.11 0.22
CA VAL A 74 0.30 -7.03 0.91
C VAL A 74 -0.93 -7.50 1.69
N ASP A 75 -1.35 -8.74 1.48
CA ASP A 75 -2.56 -9.33 2.07
C ASP A 75 -2.24 -10.15 3.33
N ARG A 76 -1.44 -9.57 4.25
CA ARG A 76 -1.09 -10.18 5.53
C ARG A 76 -0.61 -9.14 6.54
N GLU A 77 -0.53 -9.55 7.81
CA GLU A 77 0.22 -8.80 8.82
C GLU A 77 1.72 -8.79 8.50
N PHE A 78 2.33 -7.65 8.77
CA PHE A 78 3.76 -7.43 8.57
C PHE A 78 4.46 -7.29 9.91
N SER A 79 5.59 -7.97 10.05
CA SER A 79 6.55 -7.69 11.12
C SER A 79 7.56 -6.64 10.64
N VAL A 80 7.94 -5.73 11.53
CA VAL A 80 9.00 -4.74 11.26
C VAL A 80 10.31 -5.50 11.05
N ILE A 81 10.90 -5.36 9.87
CA ILE A 81 12.14 -6.07 9.48
C ILE A 81 13.40 -5.30 9.94
N ASP A 82 13.29 -3.97 10.07
CA ASP A 82 14.35 -3.09 10.54
C ASP A 82 13.68 -1.93 11.31
N ALA A 83 13.96 -1.80 12.61
CA ALA A 83 13.41 -0.75 13.47
C ALA A 83 14.55 0.22 13.80
N PHE A 84 14.41 1.49 13.40
CA PHE A 84 15.34 2.57 13.74
C PHE A 84 15.11 3.09 15.15
#